data_AF-A0A093E641-F1
#
_entry.id   AF-A0A093E641-F1
#
_cell.length_a   1.000
_cell.length_b   1.000
_cell.length_c   1.000
_cell.angle_alpha   90.00
_cell.angle_beta   90.00
_cell.angle_gamma   90.00
#
_symmetry.space_group_name_H-M   'P 1'
#
loop_
_entity.id
_entity.type
_entity.pdbx_description
1 polymer ?
#
loop_
_entity_poly.entity_id
_entity_poly.type
_entity_poly.pdbx_seq_one_letter_code
_entity_poly.pdbx_strand_id
1 'polypeptide(L)'
;MDLKVICVLSVILIVALSTLAEGKTAPTRCQCKLAPRERKNCGYPGISAAECRKAGCCFNASVPSVPWCFTPKTKKVRKVCSEDARNRINCGFPGISAVQCKRRGCCFRAHPAGVPWCFYHRVVEE
;
A
#
# COMPACT_ATOMS: atom_id res chain seq x y z
N MET A 1 7.01 47.64 6.57
CA MET A 1 6.09 46.49 6.58
C MET A 1 5.85 46.10 8.03
N ASP A 2 4.59 46.09 8.47
CA ASP A 2 4.22 45.75 9.84
C ASP A 2 4.52 44.27 10.13
N LEU A 3 4.99 43.96 11.34
CA LEU A 3 5.32 42.59 11.77
C LEU A 3 4.12 41.64 11.60
N LYS A 4 2.90 42.12 11.80
CA LYS A 4 1.66 41.34 11.58
C LYS A 4 1.50 40.96 10.11
N VAL A 5 1.83 41.87 9.20
CA VAL A 5 1.75 41.62 7.75
C VAL A 5 2.77 40.56 7.33
N ILE A 6 3.98 40.61 7.90
CA ILE A 6 5.02 39.60 7.65
C ILE A 6 4.58 38.22 8.17
N CYS A 7 4.02 38.15 9.37
CA CYS A 7 3.51 36.90 9.95
C CYS A 7 2.37 36.30 9.13
N VAL A 8 1.41 37.11 8.69
CA VAL A 8 0.28 36.65 7.87
C VAL A 8 0.76 36.11 6.51
N LEU A 9 1.68 36.81 5.84
CA LEU A 9 2.25 36.35 4.56
C LEU A 9 3.03 35.03 4.72
N SER A 10 3.75 34.88 5.83
CA SER A 10 4.52 33.67 6.13
C SER A 10 3.60 32.47 6.36
N VAL A 11 2.49 32.66 7.08
CA VAL A 11 1.49 31.61 7.32
C VAL A 11 0.79 31.21 6.01
N ILE A 12 0.41 32.17 5.16
CA ILE A 12 -0.21 31.90 3.86
C ILE A 12 0.74 31.07 2.97
N LEU A 13 2.03 31.43 2.94
CA LEU A 13 3.03 30.70 2.17
C LEU A 13 3.22 29.26 2.67
N ILE A 14 3.26 29.05 3.98
CA ILE A 14 3.38 27.72 4.59
C ILE A 14 2.15 26.86 4.28
N VAL A 15 0.94 27.42 4.37
CA VAL A 15 -0.30 26.71 4.04
C VAL A 15 -0.35 26.34 2.56
N ALA A 16 0.05 27.25 1.65
CA ALA A 16 0.11 26.99 0.21
C ALA A 16 1.14 25.92 -0.16
N LEU A 17 2.30 25.87 0.51
CA LEU A 17 3.30 24.82 0.31
C LEU A 17 2.83 23.45 0.82
N SER A 18 2.00 23.44 1.87
CA SER A 18 1.48 22.21 2.46
C SER A 18 0.45 21.50 1.57
N THR A 19 -0.32 22.24 0.77
CA THR A 19 -1.30 21.66 -0.18
C THR A 19 -0.67 21.04 -1.43
N LEU A 20 0.58 21.41 -1.76
CA LEU A 20 1.35 20.81 -2.86
C LEU A 20 1.98 19.45 -2.49
N ALA A 21 2.03 19.12 -1.19
CA ALA A 21 2.73 17.94 -0.67
C ALA A 21 1.88 16.66 -0.63
N GLU A 22 0.79 16.57 -1.40
CA GLU A 22 0.16 15.28 -1.71
C GLU A 22 1.05 14.50 -2.67
N GLY A 23 2.16 13.98 -2.13
CA GLY A 23 3.02 13.05 -2.84
C GLY A 23 2.23 11.81 -3.21
N LYS A 24 1.81 11.70 -4.47
CA LYS A 24 1.18 10.49 -4.98
C LYS A 24 2.13 9.31 -4.78
N THR A 25 1.78 8.44 -3.84
CA THR A 25 2.61 7.28 -3.49
C THR A 25 2.73 6.36 -4.70
N ALA A 26 3.92 5.84 -4.96
CA ALA A 26 4.13 4.91 -6.05
C ALA A 26 3.24 3.66 -5.86
N PRO A 27 2.51 3.22 -6.91
CA PRO A 27 1.61 2.09 -6.80
C PRO A 27 2.39 0.78 -6.69
N THR A 28 1.81 -0.21 -6.01
CA THR A 28 2.42 -1.52 -5.92
C THR A 28 2.26 -2.33 -7.21
N ARG A 29 3.02 -3.41 -7.35
CA ARG A 29 2.91 -4.31 -8.51
C ARG A 29 1.51 -4.88 -8.66
N CYS A 30 0.83 -5.22 -7.56
CA CYS A 30 -0.54 -5.73 -7.59
C CYS A 30 -1.51 -4.68 -8.11
N GLN A 31 -1.33 -3.42 -7.70
CA GLN A 31 -2.16 -2.31 -8.18
C GLN A 31 -2.03 -2.02 -9.68
N CYS A 32 -0.91 -2.40 -10.30
CA CYS A 32 -0.69 -2.27 -11.73
C CYS A 32 -1.16 -3.48 -12.56
N LYS A 33 -1.68 -4.53 -11.92
CA LYS A 33 -2.28 -5.68 -12.62
C LYS A 33 -3.73 -5.36 -13.00
N LEU A 34 -3.88 -4.66 -14.12
CA LEU A 34 -5.17 -4.35 -14.74
C LEU A 34 -5.21 -4.91 -16.16
N ALA A 35 -6.38 -5.41 -16.57
CA ALA A 35 -6.58 -5.80 -17.96
C ALA A 35 -6.42 -4.56 -18.87
N PRO A 36 -5.83 -4.68 -20.07
CA PRO A 36 -5.59 -3.52 -20.94
C PRO A 36 -6.83 -2.64 -21.19
N ARG A 37 -8.00 -3.27 -21.35
CA ARG A 37 -9.30 -2.60 -21.55
C ARG A 37 -9.83 -1.82 -20.34
N GLU A 38 -9.33 -2.10 -19.13
CA GLU A 38 -9.75 -1.45 -17.89
C GLU A 38 -8.87 -0.24 -17.53
N ARG A 39 -7.78 -0.05 -18.28
CA ARG A 39 -6.81 1.02 -18.01
C ARG A 39 -7.43 2.38 -18.30
N LYS A 40 -7.41 3.26 -17.30
CA LYS A 40 -7.77 4.67 -17.44
C LYS A 40 -6.50 5.52 -17.48
N ASN A 41 -6.43 6.45 -18.42
CA ASN A 41 -5.25 7.31 -18.63
C ASN A 41 -4.90 8.09 -17.35
N CYS A 42 -3.60 8.22 -17.06
CA CYS A 42 -3.06 8.86 -15.85
C CYS A 42 -1.89 9.82 -16.15
N GLY A 43 -1.72 10.20 -17.42
CA GLY A 43 -0.64 11.10 -17.84
C GLY A 43 -0.97 11.83 -19.13
N TYR A 44 -0.04 12.66 -19.59
CA TYR A 44 -0.16 13.35 -20.88
C TYR A 44 0.36 12.44 -22.03
N PRO A 45 -0.03 12.70 -23.30
CA PRO A 45 0.48 11.93 -24.44
C PRO A 45 2.01 12.00 -24.55
N GLY A 46 2.67 10.85 -24.72
CA GLY A 46 4.14 10.79 -24.82
C GLY A 46 4.88 10.84 -23.48
N ILE A 47 4.18 10.82 -22.34
CA ILE A 47 4.79 10.76 -21.01
C ILE A 47 5.79 9.60 -20.89
N SER A 48 6.96 9.87 -20.30
CA SER A 48 7.95 8.83 -20.06
C SER A 48 7.49 7.85 -18.97
N ALA A 49 8.07 6.64 -18.97
CA ALA A 49 7.81 5.66 -17.92
C ALA A 49 8.18 6.18 -16.52
N ALA A 50 9.24 7.00 -16.42
CA ALA A 50 9.70 7.55 -15.16
C ALA A 50 8.74 8.61 -14.62
N GLU A 51 8.29 9.55 -15.47
CA GLU A 51 7.32 10.58 -15.09
C GLU A 51 5.97 9.98 -14.73
N CYS A 52 5.51 8.98 -15.48
CA CYS A 52 4.28 8.26 -15.15
C CYS A 52 4.33 7.64 -13.74
N ARG A 53 5.43 6.95 -13.40
CA ARG A 53 5.61 6.38 -12.05
C ARG A 53 5.73 7.45 -10.98
N LYS A 54 6.42 8.56 -11.26
CA LYS A 54 6.54 9.71 -10.35
C LYS A 54 5.18 10.38 -10.10
N ALA A 55 4.27 10.33 -11.08
CA ALA A 55 2.89 10.77 -10.94
C ALA A 55 2.00 9.79 -10.14
N GLY A 56 2.57 8.72 -9.56
CA GLY A 56 1.82 7.70 -8.82
C GLY A 56 0.98 6.78 -9.71
N CYS A 57 1.31 6.67 -10.98
CA CYS A 57 0.60 5.87 -11.97
C CYS A 57 1.39 4.60 -12.34
N CYS A 58 0.70 3.66 -12.98
CA CYS A 58 1.29 2.46 -13.54
C CYS A 58 1.71 2.68 -14.99
N PHE A 59 2.86 2.12 -15.39
CA PHE A 59 3.33 2.19 -16.78
C PHE A 59 3.48 0.79 -17.40
N ASN A 60 2.86 0.55 -18.55
CA ASN A 60 3.04 -0.65 -19.36
C ASN A 60 2.72 -0.36 -20.84
N ALA A 61 3.76 -0.37 -21.68
CA ALA A 61 3.69 -0.09 -23.11
C ALA A 61 3.55 -1.35 -23.99
N SER A 62 3.36 -2.53 -23.40
CA SER A 62 3.37 -3.81 -24.13
C SER A 62 2.11 -4.06 -24.96
N VAL A 63 1.07 -3.24 -24.81
CA VAL A 63 -0.20 -3.38 -25.51
C VAL A 63 -0.50 -2.08 -26.25
N PRO A 64 -0.69 -2.10 -27.58
CA PRO A 64 -1.05 -0.91 -28.35
C PRO A 64 -2.52 -0.50 -28.11
N SER A 65 -2.87 0.71 -28.54
CA SER A 65 -4.25 1.23 -28.53
C SER A 65 -4.93 1.32 -27.16
N VAL A 66 -4.16 1.26 -26.07
CA VAL A 66 -4.61 1.48 -24.69
C VAL A 66 -3.65 2.43 -23.97
N PRO A 67 -4.07 3.11 -22.88
CA PRO A 67 -3.17 3.97 -22.13
C PRO A 67 -1.97 3.18 -21.58
N TRP A 68 -0.76 3.66 -21.91
CA TRP A 68 0.48 3.10 -21.37
C TRP A 68 0.75 3.60 -19.96
N CYS A 69 0.41 4.86 -19.68
CA CYS A 69 0.36 5.41 -18.34
C CYS A 69 -1.08 5.38 -17.83
N PHE A 70 -1.35 4.62 -16.77
CA PHE A 70 -2.72 4.38 -16.31
C PHE A 70 -2.86 4.39 -14.80
N THR A 71 -4.07 4.69 -14.33
CA THR A 71 -4.39 4.77 -12.90
C THR A 71 -4.27 3.40 -12.26
N PRO A 72 -3.59 3.27 -11.11
CA PRO A 72 -3.57 2.02 -10.36
C PRO A 72 -4.97 1.64 -9.89
N LYS A 73 -5.25 0.33 -9.74
CA LYS A 73 -6.45 -0.10 -9.02
C LYS A 73 -6.34 0.24 -7.54
N THR A 74 -7.48 0.32 -6.86
CA THR A 74 -7.55 0.49 -5.41
C THR A 74 -6.73 -0.60 -4.71
N LYS A 75 -5.88 -0.21 -3.77
CA LYS A 75 -5.11 -1.16 -2.96
C LYS A 75 -6.09 -2.01 -2.15
N LYS A 76 -6.14 -3.31 -2.46
CA LYS A 76 -6.90 -4.30 -1.69
C LYS A 76 -5.91 -5.18 -0.94
N VAL A 77 -6.23 -5.46 0.31
CA VAL A 77 -5.42 -6.31 1.18
C VAL A 77 -6.31 -7.32 1.89
N ARG A 78 -5.74 -8.48 2.20
CA ARG A 78 -6.39 -9.51 3.01
C ARG A 78 -5.46 -10.01 4.10
N LYS A 79 -6.06 -10.48 5.20
CA LYS A 79 -5.35 -11.13 6.30
C LYS A 79 -5.23 -12.62 5.99
N VAL A 80 -4.01 -13.16 6.08
CA VAL A 80 -3.71 -14.58 5.85
C VAL A 80 -2.86 -15.14 6.97
N CYS A 81 -2.99 -16.45 7.23
CA CYS A 81 -2.10 -17.14 8.14
C CYS A 81 -0.80 -17.52 7.43
N SER A 82 0.34 -17.18 8.01
CA SER A 82 1.65 -17.57 7.46
C SER A 82 1.83 -19.08 7.51
N GLU A 83 2.10 -19.66 6.34
CA GLU A 83 2.54 -21.06 6.21
C GLU A 83 3.94 -21.24 6.83
N ASP A 84 4.86 -20.31 6.54
CA ASP A 84 6.24 -20.33 7.06
C ASP A 84 6.25 -20.03 8.57
N ALA A 85 6.83 -20.96 9.32
CA ALA A 85 6.92 -20.95 10.77
C ALA A 85 7.88 -19.89 11.33
N ARG A 86 8.97 -19.60 10.61
CA ARG A 86 10.04 -18.65 11.03
C ARG A 86 9.60 -17.20 11.16
N ASN A 87 8.39 -16.99 10.72
CA ASN A 87 7.91 -15.78 10.15
C ASN A 87 6.60 -15.42 10.94
N ARG A 88 6.21 -16.29 11.89
CA ARG A 88 5.09 -16.16 12.82
C ARG A 88 5.48 -15.24 13.97
N ILE A 89 4.64 -14.24 14.23
CA ILE A 89 4.78 -13.32 15.35
C ILE A 89 3.79 -13.76 16.43
N ASN A 90 4.26 -14.01 17.64
CA ASN A 90 3.45 -14.55 18.73
C ASN A 90 2.24 -13.63 19.05
N CYS A 91 1.05 -14.22 19.17
CA CYS A 91 -0.21 -13.56 19.55
C CYS A 91 -0.90 -14.21 20.77
N GLY A 92 -0.23 -15.16 21.42
CA GLY A 92 -0.78 -15.94 22.52
C GLY A 92 0.19 -16.06 23.68
N PHE A 93 0.12 -17.20 24.35
CA PHE A 93 0.96 -17.56 25.49
C PHE A 93 1.21 -19.08 25.49
N PRO A 94 2.23 -19.59 26.21
CA PRO A 94 2.49 -21.02 26.30
C PRO A 94 1.25 -21.80 26.80
N GLY A 95 0.90 -22.90 26.12
CA GLY A 95 -0.26 -23.71 26.47
C GLY A 95 -1.62 -23.16 26.01
N ILE A 96 -1.67 -22.04 25.27
CA ILE A 96 -2.92 -21.50 24.72
C ILE A 96 -3.63 -22.53 23.83
N SER A 97 -4.93 -22.70 24.01
CA SER A 97 -5.72 -23.59 23.16
C SER A 97 -6.00 -22.98 21.77
N ALA A 98 -6.23 -23.83 20.78
CA ALA A 98 -6.60 -23.38 19.44
C ALA A 98 -7.86 -22.48 19.44
N VAL A 99 -8.83 -22.80 20.30
CA VAL A 99 -10.08 -22.02 20.44
C VAL A 99 -9.81 -20.64 21.05
N GLN A 100 -9.01 -20.58 22.12
CA GLN A 100 -8.62 -19.31 22.73
C GLN A 100 -7.84 -18.43 21.75
N CYS A 101 -6.90 -19.00 20.99
CA CYS A 101 -6.16 -18.27 19.99
C CYS A 101 -7.06 -17.69 18.88
N LYS A 102 -7.96 -18.50 18.32
CA LYS A 102 -8.90 -18.05 17.29
C LYS A 102 -9.85 -16.97 17.79
N ARG A 103 -10.33 -17.07 19.04
CA ARG A 103 -11.15 -16.03 19.70
C ARG A 103 -10.41 -14.70 19.86
N ARG A 104 -9.08 -14.71 19.98
CA ARG A 104 -8.23 -13.50 19.97
C ARG A 104 -8.05 -12.91 18.56
N GLY A 105 -8.66 -13.49 17.53
CA GLY A 105 -8.51 -13.02 16.15
C GLY A 105 -7.16 -13.37 15.52
N CYS A 106 -6.53 -14.46 15.97
CA CYS A 106 -5.22 -14.90 15.52
C CYS A 106 -5.25 -16.29 14.86
N CYS A 107 -4.17 -16.59 14.14
CA CYS A 107 -3.95 -17.86 13.50
C CYS A 107 -3.40 -18.88 14.51
N PHE A 108 -3.83 -20.14 14.40
CA PHE A 108 -3.31 -21.22 15.22
C PHE A 108 -2.77 -22.37 14.36
N ARG A 109 -1.50 -22.75 14.57
CA ARG A 109 -0.89 -23.99 14.07
C ARG A 109 0.13 -24.53 15.05
N ALA A 110 -0.10 -25.76 15.54
CA ALA A 110 0.73 -26.41 16.55
C ALA A 110 2.07 -26.99 16.04
N HIS A 111 2.50 -26.65 14.82
CA HIS A 111 3.71 -27.21 14.21
C HIS A 111 4.49 -26.15 13.40
N PRO A 112 5.83 -26.25 13.32
CA PRO A 112 6.71 -27.14 14.10
C PRO A 112 6.83 -26.72 15.57
N ALA A 113 7.58 -27.47 16.37
CA ALA A 113 7.98 -27.06 17.71
C ALA A 113 8.97 -25.87 17.65
N GLY A 114 9.14 -25.16 18.76
CA GLY A 114 10.08 -24.04 18.86
C GLY A 114 9.64 -22.74 18.17
N VAL A 115 8.41 -22.67 17.67
CA VAL A 115 7.81 -21.45 17.09
C VAL A 115 6.47 -21.12 17.73
N PRO A 116 5.99 -19.88 17.63
CA PRO A 116 4.66 -19.52 18.11
C PRO A 116 3.56 -20.33 17.43
N TRP A 117 2.76 -21.05 18.23
CA TRP A 117 1.60 -21.78 17.73
C TRP A 117 0.39 -20.89 17.53
N CYS A 118 0.21 -19.88 18.39
CA CYS A 118 -0.74 -18.80 18.19
C CYS A 118 0.00 -17.55 17.69
N PHE A 119 -0.37 -17.06 16.52
CA PHE A 119 0.37 -15.98 15.85
C PHE A 119 -0.54 -15.03 15.06
N TYR A 120 -0.05 -13.81 14.85
CA TYR A 120 -0.78 -12.80 14.08
C TYR A 120 -0.92 -13.19 12.61
N HIS A 121 -2.01 -12.72 12.01
CA HIS A 121 -2.18 -12.72 10.56
C HIS A 121 -1.13 -11.84 9.89
N ARG A 122 -0.70 -12.23 8.69
CA ARG A 122 -0.02 -11.31 7.77
C ARG A 122 -1.02 -10.60 6.90
N VAL A 123 -0.71 -9.36 6.57
CA VAL A 123 -1.44 -8.59 5.56
C VAL A 123 -0.74 -8.81 4.22
N VAL A 124 -1.48 -9.28 3.23
CA VAL A 124 -0.99 -9.45 1.85
C VAL A 124 -1.87 -8.65 0.89
N GLU A 125 -1.26 -8.12 -0.16
CA GLU A 125 -1.97 -7.39 -1.21
C GLU A 125 -2.63 -8.34 -2.22
N GLU A 126 -3.74 -7.88 -2.79
CA GLU A 126 -4.57 -8.60 -3.78
C GLU A 126 -4.42 -8.05 -5.21
#